data_AF-A0AAW4BY48-F1
#
_entry.id   AF-A0AAW4BY48-F1
#
_cell.length_a   1.000
_cell.length_b   1.000
_cell.length_c   1.000
_cell.angle_alpha   90.00
_cell.angle_beta   90.00
_cell.angle_gamma   90.00
#
_symmetry.space_group_name_H-M   'P 1'
#
loop_
_entity.id
_entity.type
_entity.pdbx_description
1 polymer ?
#
loop_
_entity_poly.entity_id
_entity_poly.type
_entity_poly.pdbx_seq_one_letter_code
_entity_poly.pdbx_strand_id
1 'polypeptide(L)'
;MHPDDPQANDRTQFMPRPGGRAAPQPAAPAPQPPPLQVPAEPLAPGQGVGLNPLEQAAGPLLALLTRLRNTIAHSAPASLRAQLLAYLRQFETRAEAAGVVRNEVLLARYALCTALDEAVLSTPWGSASDWSRQSLLITVHNEAWGGEKVFQLMEHCLQSPRERLNLLELLYLCTSLGFEGRYRVMNDGRAQLEALRERTAAAIRSARGERERELSPHWRGVAVSRDRLAQFVPPWVGLAVAVALLLLLLFGLRLKLAADAEPVFRGIHALGEIPVQAMDRPVLQPKPVERPRLAGFLADDIKAGRVSVEDAVDRSVVTIRGDELFASASASIKGDFQPLMLRIAEAVAKVKGNVRVTGHSDNQRIATLRFPSNWALSQARAEEVKGILAARTGQPERFSAQGLSDTEPLASNDTAQGRAKNRRVEITVLAEGVE
;
A
#
# COMPACT_ATOMS: atom_id res chain seq x y z
N MET A 1 -88.40 -24.04 100.35
CA MET A 1 -88.24 -23.04 99.27
C MET A 1 -86.75 -22.97 98.97
N HIS A 2 -86.34 -23.32 97.75
CA HIS A 2 -84.97 -23.28 97.17
C HIS A 2 -84.32 -21.86 97.21
N PRO A 3 -83.04 -21.65 96.82
CA PRO A 3 -81.77 -22.42 96.94
C PRO A 3 -80.59 -21.48 97.39
N ASP A 4 -79.34 -21.82 97.04
CA ASP A 4 -78.04 -21.10 97.13
C ASP A 4 -77.12 -21.68 98.23
N ASP A 5 -75.94 -22.24 97.98
CA ASP A 5 -74.96 -22.10 96.89
C ASP A 5 -74.01 -23.33 96.94
N PRO A 6 -73.43 -23.83 95.83
CA PRO A 6 -72.67 -25.08 95.82
C PRO A 6 -71.14 -24.92 95.85
N GLN A 7 -70.54 -25.92 96.51
CA GLN A 7 -69.29 -26.59 96.14
C GLN A 7 -67.94 -25.96 96.51
N ALA A 8 -67.42 -26.49 97.61
CA ALA A 8 -66.02 -26.84 97.77
C ALA A 8 -65.49 -27.69 96.60
N ASN A 9 -64.30 -27.37 96.12
CA ASN A 9 -63.40 -28.36 95.54
C ASN A 9 -61.95 -27.97 95.82
N ASP A 10 -61.44 -28.59 96.87
CA ASP A 10 -60.06 -28.60 97.32
C ASP A 10 -59.25 -29.52 96.40
N ARG A 11 -58.17 -29.01 95.79
CA ARG A 11 -57.11 -29.86 95.24
C ARG A 11 -55.77 -29.12 95.11
N THR A 12 -54.90 -29.49 96.05
CA THR A 12 -53.49 -29.15 96.22
C THR A 12 -52.65 -29.35 94.94
N GLN A 13 -51.89 -28.32 94.54
CA GLN A 13 -50.72 -28.49 93.67
C GLN A 13 -49.47 -27.96 94.36
N PHE A 14 -48.52 -28.86 94.59
CA PHE A 14 -47.18 -28.58 95.08
C PHE A 14 -46.34 -27.95 93.97
N MET A 15 -45.72 -26.80 94.25
CA MET A 15 -44.74 -26.17 93.37
C MET A 15 -43.38 -26.17 94.10
N PRO A 16 -42.38 -26.94 93.65
CA PRO A 16 -41.08 -27.00 94.30
C PRO A 16 -40.26 -25.74 93.97
N ARG A 17 -39.63 -25.16 94.99
CA ARG A 17 -38.52 -24.21 94.81
C ARG A 17 -37.23 -24.97 94.57
N PRO A 18 -36.43 -24.57 93.57
CA PRO A 18 -34.99 -24.71 93.68
C PRO A 18 -34.25 -23.40 93.34
N GLY A 19 -33.24 -23.10 94.14
CA GLY A 19 -32.07 -22.35 93.69
C GLY A 19 -32.09 -20.86 93.98
N GLY A 20 -31.50 -20.49 95.12
CA GLY A 20 -30.98 -19.14 95.32
C GLY A 20 -29.95 -18.80 94.23
N ARG A 21 -30.19 -17.70 93.52
CA ARG A 21 -29.20 -17.04 92.67
C ARG A 21 -29.03 -15.63 93.20
N ALA A 22 -27.80 -15.27 93.54
CA ALA A 22 -27.43 -13.94 94.00
C ALA A 22 -27.86 -12.89 92.97
N ALA A 23 -28.36 -11.75 93.46
CA ALA A 23 -28.75 -10.61 92.63
C ALA A 23 -27.54 -10.10 91.83
N PRO A 24 -27.69 -9.78 90.53
CA PRO A 24 -26.59 -9.20 89.76
C PRO A 24 -26.31 -7.78 90.28
N GLN A 25 -25.05 -7.53 90.65
CA GLN A 25 -24.56 -6.19 90.92
C GLN A 25 -24.77 -5.30 89.68
N PRO A 26 -25.11 -4.01 89.83
CA PRO A 26 -25.20 -3.11 88.69
C PRO A 26 -23.81 -3.02 88.04
N ALA A 27 -23.72 -3.41 86.77
CA ALA A 27 -22.51 -3.20 85.99
C ALA A 27 -22.19 -1.70 85.97
N ALA A 28 -20.97 -1.34 86.34
CA ALA A 28 -20.49 0.03 86.16
C ALA A 28 -20.70 0.43 84.69
N PRO A 29 -21.15 1.67 84.40
CA PRO A 29 -21.35 2.11 83.03
C PRO A 29 -20.02 1.94 82.29
N ALA A 30 -20.05 1.21 81.18
CA ALA A 30 -18.90 1.09 80.29
C ALA A 30 -18.42 2.52 79.96
N PRO A 31 -17.10 2.80 80.00
CA PRO A 31 -16.60 4.11 79.61
C PRO A 31 -17.13 4.39 78.20
N GLN A 32 -17.92 5.47 78.07
CA GLN A 32 -18.35 5.93 76.76
C GLN A 32 -17.08 6.11 75.92
N PRO A 33 -16.98 5.50 74.72
CA PRO A 33 -15.87 5.81 73.84
C PRO A 33 -15.85 7.34 73.70
N PRO A 34 -14.69 7.99 73.81
CA PRO A 34 -14.62 9.43 73.63
C PRO A 34 -15.34 9.77 72.33
N PRO A 35 -16.16 10.85 72.28
CA PRO A 35 -16.79 11.23 71.03
C PRO A 35 -15.69 11.26 69.99
N LEU A 36 -15.89 10.55 68.88
CA LEU A 36 -14.94 10.53 67.77
C LEU A 36 -14.68 11.98 67.39
N GLN A 37 -13.60 12.55 67.93
CA GLN A 37 -13.03 13.79 67.47
C GLN A 37 -12.39 13.42 66.15
N VAL A 38 -13.22 13.31 65.11
CA VAL A 38 -12.74 13.42 63.75
C VAL A 38 -12.03 14.77 63.75
N PRO A 39 -10.70 14.81 63.54
CA PRO A 39 -10.01 16.07 63.41
C PRO A 39 -10.79 16.89 62.39
N ALA A 40 -11.13 18.12 62.74
CA ALA A 40 -11.59 19.10 61.77
C ALA A 40 -10.41 19.44 60.85
N GLU A 41 -9.88 18.44 60.14
CA GLU A 41 -8.91 18.65 59.09
C GLU A 41 -9.61 19.57 58.08
N PRO A 42 -9.02 20.74 57.78
CA PRO A 42 -9.57 21.61 56.76
C PRO A 42 -9.67 20.79 55.49
N LEU A 43 -10.85 20.74 54.89
CA LEU A 43 -11.07 20.02 53.63
C LEU A 43 -10.06 20.56 52.62
N ALA A 44 -8.99 19.79 52.35
CA ALA A 44 -7.95 20.21 51.45
C ALA A 44 -8.58 20.39 50.05
N PRO A 45 -8.51 21.59 49.47
CA PRO A 45 -9.10 21.83 48.18
C PRO A 45 -8.24 21.09 47.14
N GLY A 46 -8.86 20.23 46.34
CA GLY A 46 -8.18 19.63 45.20
C GLY A 46 -7.72 20.74 44.26
N GLN A 47 -6.46 20.70 43.82
CA GLN A 47 -5.97 21.62 42.79
C GLN A 47 -6.42 21.11 41.42
N GLY A 48 -7.61 21.53 40.99
CA GLY A 48 -8.09 21.30 39.63
C GLY A 48 -7.43 22.27 38.65
N VAL A 49 -6.99 21.78 37.50
CA VAL A 49 -6.61 22.62 36.34
C VAL A 49 -7.90 22.92 35.57
N GLY A 50 -8.42 24.14 35.71
CA GLY A 50 -9.57 24.61 34.92
C GLY A 50 -9.16 24.97 33.48
N LEU A 51 -10.10 24.87 32.53
CA LEU A 51 -9.86 25.22 31.13
C LEU A 51 -10.08 26.71 30.85
N ASN A 52 -10.65 27.44 31.81
CA ASN A 52 -10.79 28.89 31.78
C ASN A 52 -10.42 29.52 33.14
N PRO A 53 -10.18 30.85 33.19
CA PRO A 53 -9.76 31.54 34.41
C PRO A 53 -10.74 31.42 35.59
N LEU A 54 -12.06 31.44 35.31
CA LEU A 54 -13.11 31.31 36.34
C LEU A 54 -13.14 29.90 36.93
N GLU A 55 -13.06 28.87 36.11
CA GLU A 55 -12.99 27.46 36.52
C GLU A 55 -11.73 27.19 37.34
N GLN A 56 -10.58 27.69 36.91
CA GLN A 56 -9.32 27.52 37.61
C GLN A 56 -9.36 28.20 38.99
N ALA A 57 -9.95 29.40 39.08
CA ALA A 57 -10.19 30.05 40.37
C ALA A 57 -11.22 29.26 41.21
N ALA A 58 -12.27 28.70 40.61
CA ALA A 58 -13.35 28.00 41.30
C ALA A 58 -13.00 26.55 41.69
N GLY A 59 -11.90 25.97 41.18
CA GLY A 59 -11.52 24.56 41.37
C GLY A 59 -11.70 24.02 42.80
N PRO A 60 -11.17 24.69 43.84
CA PRO A 60 -11.43 24.36 45.25
C PRO A 60 -12.90 24.20 45.61
N LEU A 61 -13.74 25.16 45.21
CA LEU A 61 -15.17 25.21 45.52
C LEU A 61 -15.93 24.13 44.76
N LEU A 62 -15.59 23.89 43.48
CA LEU A 62 -16.19 22.83 42.66
C LEU A 62 -15.85 21.43 43.21
N ALA A 63 -14.63 21.23 43.69
CA ALA A 63 -14.21 19.98 44.34
C ALA A 63 -14.88 19.76 45.71
N LEU A 64 -15.27 20.84 46.40
CA LEU A 64 -16.06 20.77 47.63
C LEU A 64 -17.54 20.51 47.33
N LEU A 65 -18.09 21.10 46.27
CA LEU A 65 -19.48 20.91 45.87
C LEU A 65 -19.85 19.42 45.74
N THR A 66 -18.98 18.63 45.08
CA THR A 66 -19.20 17.19 44.92
C THR A 66 -19.07 16.40 46.21
N ARG A 67 -18.11 16.77 47.08
CA ARG A 67 -17.90 16.11 48.38
C ARG A 67 -19.03 16.41 49.35
N LEU A 68 -19.47 17.67 49.42
CA LEU A 68 -20.51 18.13 50.35
C LEU A 68 -21.83 17.40 50.11
N ARG A 69 -22.25 17.25 48.85
CA ARG A 69 -23.49 16.54 48.51
C ARG A 69 -23.48 15.08 48.99
N ASN A 70 -22.31 14.45 49.05
CA ASN A 70 -22.16 13.06 49.46
C ASN A 70 -21.83 12.90 50.96
N THR A 71 -21.81 14.00 51.74
CA THR A 71 -21.48 13.98 53.15
C THR A 71 -22.73 13.72 53.99
N ILE A 72 -22.78 12.57 54.68
CA ILE A 72 -23.96 12.12 55.43
C ILE A 72 -24.10 12.82 56.78
N ALA A 73 -22.99 13.22 57.41
CA ALA A 73 -22.97 13.95 58.67
C ALA A 73 -21.76 14.90 58.73
N HIS A 74 -21.93 16.06 59.36
CA HIS A 74 -20.86 17.01 59.60
C HIS A 74 -20.93 17.55 61.04
N SER A 75 -19.83 17.47 61.79
CA SER A 75 -19.79 17.80 63.21
C SER A 75 -19.86 19.30 63.51
N ALA A 76 -19.38 20.15 62.60
CA ALA A 76 -19.34 21.62 62.80
C ALA A 76 -19.76 22.43 61.54
N PRO A 77 -21.08 22.55 61.24
CA PRO A 77 -21.56 23.30 60.07
C PRO A 77 -21.12 24.77 60.04
N ALA A 78 -21.05 25.44 61.21
CA ALA A 78 -20.61 26.83 61.29
C ALA A 78 -19.15 27.02 60.84
N SER A 79 -18.26 26.12 61.25
CA SER A 79 -16.84 26.14 60.85
C SER A 79 -16.68 25.89 59.35
N LEU A 80 -17.46 24.94 58.79
CA LEU A 80 -17.49 24.68 57.36
C LEU A 80 -17.94 25.93 56.58
N ARG A 81 -18.98 26.62 57.04
CA ARG A 81 -19.45 27.87 56.41
C ARG A 81 -18.34 28.93 56.40
N ALA A 82 -17.64 29.12 57.51
CA ALA A 82 -16.52 30.05 57.58
C ALA A 82 -15.40 29.70 56.58
N GLN A 83 -15.10 28.40 56.42
CA GLN A 83 -14.14 27.93 55.41
C GLN A 83 -14.62 28.21 53.98
N LEU A 84 -15.88 27.92 53.66
CA LEU A 84 -16.44 28.21 52.32
C LEU A 84 -16.43 29.71 52.01
N LEU A 85 -16.73 30.57 52.98
CA LEU A 85 -16.61 32.03 52.82
C LEU A 85 -15.17 32.47 52.56
N ALA A 86 -14.19 31.86 53.22
CA ALA A 86 -12.78 32.13 52.95
C ALA A 86 -12.38 31.69 51.53
N TYR A 87 -12.84 30.51 51.09
CA TYR A 87 -12.59 30.04 49.71
C TYR A 87 -13.29 30.91 48.65
N LEU A 88 -14.47 31.46 48.93
CA LEU A 88 -15.14 32.42 48.04
C LEU A 88 -14.35 33.72 47.90
N ARG A 89 -13.76 34.23 48.99
CA ARG A 89 -12.85 35.41 48.93
C ARG A 89 -11.60 35.09 48.11
N GLN A 90 -10.99 33.92 48.32
CA GLN A 90 -9.83 33.48 47.52
C GLN A 90 -10.18 33.27 46.05
N PHE A 91 -11.40 32.84 45.74
CA PHE A 91 -11.91 32.74 44.37
C PHE A 91 -11.96 34.13 43.72
N GLU A 92 -12.53 35.14 44.39
CA GLU A 92 -12.58 36.50 43.86
C GLU A 92 -11.19 37.03 43.53
N THR A 93 -10.26 36.97 44.50
CA THR A 93 -8.90 37.47 44.32
C THR A 93 -8.18 36.76 43.17
N ARG A 94 -8.35 35.43 43.05
CA ARG A 94 -7.71 34.66 41.96
C ARG A 94 -8.33 34.96 40.60
N ALA A 95 -9.65 35.11 40.50
CA ALA A 95 -10.32 35.41 39.25
C ALA A 95 -9.96 36.81 38.73
N GLU A 96 -9.90 37.80 39.62
CA GLU A 96 -9.47 39.17 39.28
C GLU A 96 -8.00 39.23 38.88
N ALA A 97 -7.12 38.54 39.63
CA ALA A 97 -5.70 38.45 39.29
C ALA A 97 -5.47 37.77 37.92
N ALA A 98 -6.39 36.88 37.51
CA ALA A 98 -6.37 36.25 36.18
C ALA A 98 -7.00 37.13 35.07
N GLY A 99 -7.38 38.38 35.38
CA GLY A 99 -7.89 39.35 34.40
C GLY A 99 -9.39 39.26 34.10
N VAL A 100 -10.17 38.53 34.90
CA VAL A 100 -11.63 38.46 34.72
C VAL A 100 -12.29 39.75 35.20
N VAL A 101 -13.24 40.27 34.42
CA VAL A 101 -13.98 41.50 34.76
C VAL A 101 -14.76 41.31 36.06
N ARG A 102 -14.68 42.28 36.99
CA ARG A 102 -15.32 42.23 38.31
C ARG A 102 -16.80 41.81 38.26
N ASN A 103 -17.57 42.31 37.30
CA ASN A 103 -18.98 41.95 37.16
C ASN A 103 -19.17 40.44 36.90
N GLU A 104 -18.34 39.83 36.06
CA GLU A 104 -18.39 38.38 35.84
C GLU A 104 -17.95 37.58 37.08
N VAL A 105 -16.96 38.08 37.82
CA VAL A 105 -16.53 37.49 39.09
C VAL A 105 -17.68 37.48 40.11
N LEU A 106 -18.45 38.57 40.21
CA LEU A 106 -19.60 38.67 41.11
C LEU A 106 -20.73 37.71 40.72
N LEU A 107 -21.03 37.58 39.42
CA LEU A 107 -22.03 36.65 38.90
C LEU A 107 -21.61 35.18 39.11
N ALA A 108 -20.32 34.87 38.88
CA ALA A 108 -19.76 33.56 39.15
C ALA A 108 -19.81 33.22 40.65
N ARG A 109 -19.47 34.17 41.52
CA ARG A 109 -19.57 34.01 42.97
C ARG A 109 -21.01 33.74 43.41
N TYR A 110 -21.97 34.46 42.84
CA TYR A 110 -23.40 34.23 43.10
C TYR A 110 -23.82 32.80 42.76
N ALA A 111 -23.43 32.31 41.59
CA ALA A 111 -23.73 30.94 41.16
C ALA A 111 -23.08 29.90 42.09
N LEU A 112 -21.81 30.10 42.48
CA LEU A 112 -21.11 29.21 43.40
C LEU A 112 -21.74 29.17 44.79
N CYS A 113 -22.10 30.33 45.35
CA CYS A 113 -22.83 30.40 46.63
C CYS A 113 -24.14 29.60 46.56
N THR A 114 -24.92 29.82 45.49
CA THR A 114 -26.21 29.16 45.30
C THR A 114 -26.06 27.63 45.18
N ALA A 115 -25.08 27.17 44.38
CA ALA A 115 -24.84 25.73 44.19
C ALA A 115 -24.34 25.05 45.47
N LEU A 116 -23.43 25.69 46.22
CA LEU A 116 -22.93 25.17 47.49
C LEU A 116 -24.00 25.14 48.57
N ASP A 117 -24.82 26.19 48.67
CA ASP A 117 -25.95 26.23 49.59
C ASP A 117 -26.94 25.10 49.29
N GLU A 118 -27.28 24.87 48.02
CA GLU A 118 -28.15 23.76 47.62
C GLU A 118 -27.54 22.40 47.96
N ALA A 119 -26.25 22.21 47.67
CA ALA A 119 -25.57 20.96 48.00
C ALA A 119 -25.61 20.67 49.51
N VAL A 120 -25.38 21.67 50.36
CA VAL A 120 -25.49 21.50 51.81
C VAL A 120 -26.94 21.24 52.24
N LEU A 121 -27.90 22.04 51.76
CA LEU A 121 -29.32 21.91 52.13
C LEU A 121 -29.96 20.62 51.60
N SER A 122 -29.35 19.97 50.61
CA SER A 122 -29.74 18.64 50.13
C SER A 122 -29.30 17.49 51.05
N THR A 123 -28.45 17.75 52.05
CA THR A 123 -28.01 16.76 53.03
C THR A 123 -28.91 16.73 54.28
N PRO A 124 -28.98 15.60 55.01
CA PRO A 124 -29.78 15.50 56.24
C PRO A 124 -29.35 16.47 57.36
N TRP A 125 -28.04 16.76 57.47
CA TRP A 125 -27.51 17.66 58.49
C TRP A 125 -27.62 19.14 58.09
N GLY A 126 -27.61 19.45 56.79
CA GLY A 126 -27.74 20.83 56.32
C GLY A 126 -29.09 21.43 56.68
N SER A 127 -30.18 20.68 56.46
CA SER A 127 -31.54 21.10 56.81
C SER A 127 -31.81 21.14 58.31
N ALA A 128 -31.13 20.30 59.10
CA ALA A 128 -31.21 20.29 60.57
C ALA A 128 -30.37 21.39 61.25
N SER A 129 -29.51 22.08 60.50
CA SER A 129 -28.63 23.13 61.00
C SER A 129 -29.17 24.55 60.72
N ASP A 130 -28.55 25.57 61.31
CA ASP A 130 -28.87 26.98 61.05
C ASP A 130 -28.45 27.47 59.64
N TRP A 131 -28.00 26.58 58.75
CA TRP A 131 -27.53 26.94 57.39
C TRP A 131 -28.60 27.67 56.58
N SER A 132 -29.87 27.30 56.72
CA SER A 132 -30.99 27.95 56.02
C SER A 132 -31.16 29.43 56.39
N ARG A 133 -30.79 29.82 57.61
CA ARG A 133 -30.88 31.21 58.10
C ARG A 133 -29.62 32.02 57.80
N GLN A 134 -28.48 31.35 57.66
CA GLN A 134 -27.16 31.97 57.46
C GLN A 134 -26.44 31.37 56.25
N SER A 135 -27.14 31.20 55.14
CA SER A 135 -26.57 30.59 53.94
C SER A 135 -25.44 31.47 53.36
N LEU A 136 -24.60 30.91 52.48
CA LEU A 136 -23.56 31.66 51.80
C LEU A 136 -24.16 32.78 50.95
N LEU A 137 -25.25 32.50 50.25
CA LEU A 137 -25.96 33.48 49.43
C LEU A 137 -26.54 34.63 50.27
N ILE A 138 -27.17 34.32 51.41
CA ILE A 138 -27.67 35.35 52.34
C ILE A 138 -26.50 36.18 52.87
N THR A 139 -25.41 35.54 53.27
CA THR A 139 -24.27 36.23 53.89
C THR A 139 -23.56 37.17 52.92
N VAL A 140 -23.38 36.78 51.65
CA VAL A 140 -22.54 37.54 50.71
C VAL A 140 -23.35 38.37 49.71
N HIS A 141 -24.60 37.99 49.41
CA HIS A 141 -25.46 38.69 48.47
C HIS A 141 -26.75 39.24 49.09
N ASN A 142 -27.01 38.98 50.37
CA ASN A 142 -28.25 39.39 51.05
C ASN A 142 -29.52 38.87 50.33
N GLU A 143 -29.42 37.69 49.72
CA GLU A 143 -30.51 37.01 49.02
C GLU A 143 -30.70 35.59 49.55
N ALA A 144 -31.96 35.18 49.76
CA ALA A 144 -32.29 33.84 50.27
C ALA A 144 -32.60 32.82 49.18
N TRP A 145 -32.89 33.24 47.94
CA TRP A 145 -33.30 32.36 46.86
C TRP A 145 -32.62 32.72 45.55
N GLY A 146 -31.61 31.93 45.17
CA GLY A 146 -30.86 32.13 43.92
C GLY A 146 -31.11 31.08 42.84
N GLY A 147 -31.85 30.01 43.17
CA GLY A 147 -32.05 28.87 42.28
C GLY A 147 -32.65 29.21 40.92
N GLU A 148 -33.53 30.22 40.83
CA GLU A 148 -34.07 30.68 39.55
C GLU A 148 -33.12 31.64 38.82
N LYS A 149 -32.55 32.62 39.53
CA LYS A 149 -31.65 33.64 38.96
C LYS A 149 -30.41 33.04 38.31
N VAL A 150 -29.87 31.94 38.83
CA VAL A 150 -28.74 31.23 38.21
C VAL A 150 -29.11 30.71 36.81
N PHE A 151 -30.32 30.19 36.62
CA PHE A 151 -30.76 29.73 35.30
C PHE A 151 -31.15 30.89 34.37
N GLN A 152 -31.71 31.98 34.90
CA GLN A 152 -31.90 33.21 34.11
C GLN A 152 -30.56 33.76 33.60
N LEU A 153 -29.53 33.74 34.45
CA LEU A 153 -28.17 34.12 34.09
C LEU A 153 -27.59 33.18 33.01
N MET A 154 -27.80 31.87 33.16
CA MET A 154 -27.38 30.87 32.18
C MET A 154 -28.07 31.07 30.82
N GLU A 155 -29.38 31.32 30.82
CA GLU A 155 -30.15 31.67 29.61
C GLU A 155 -29.66 32.96 28.95
N HIS A 156 -29.34 34.00 29.74
CA HIS A 156 -28.73 35.22 29.21
C HIS A 156 -27.35 34.96 28.59
N CYS A 157 -26.52 34.11 29.21
CA CYS A 157 -25.23 33.72 28.64
C CYS A 157 -25.38 32.92 27.34
N LEU A 158 -26.46 32.15 27.19
CA LEU A 158 -26.76 31.42 25.95
C LEU A 158 -27.15 32.33 24.77
N GLN A 159 -27.58 33.58 25.02
CA GLN A 159 -27.86 34.55 23.96
C GLN A 159 -26.57 35.03 23.28
N SER A 160 -25.49 35.18 24.06
CA SER A 160 -24.16 35.57 23.58
C SER A 160 -23.05 34.64 24.12
N PRO A 161 -22.98 33.35 23.68
CA PRO A 161 -22.09 32.35 24.28
C PRO A 161 -20.60 32.68 24.14
N ARG A 162 -20.20 33.39 23.09
CA ARG A 162 -18.80 33.77 22.84
C ARG A 162 -18.31 34.87 23.77
N GLU A 163 -19.16 35.81 24.12
CA GLU A 163 -18.81 36.95 24.99
C GLU A 163 -18.69 36.52 26.44
N ARG A 164 -19.56 35.61 26.90
CA ARG A 164 -19.66 35.17 28.30
C ARG A 164 -19.24 33.71 28.49
N LEU A 165 -18.30 33.24 27.66
CA LEU A 165 -17.94 31.82 27.60
C LEU A 165 -17.47 31.27 28.96
N ASN A 166 -16.60 32.01 29.64
CA ASN A 166 -16.01 31.55 30.91
C ASN A 166 -17.09 31.32 31.99
N LEU A 167 -18.06 32.24 32.08
CA LEU A 167 -19.17 32.15 33.02
C LEU A 167 -20.15 31.03 32.63
N LEU A 168 -20.46 30.90 31.33
CA LEU A 168 -21.32 29.84 30.82
C LEU A 168 -20.78 28.45 31.14
N GLU A 169 -19.47 28.25 31.00
CA GLU A 169 -18.81 26.98 31.33
C GLU A 169 -18.84 26.69 32.84
N LEU A 170 -18.61 27.69 33.69
CA LEU A 170 -18.73 27.52 35.13
C LEU A 170 -20.15 27.12 35.55
N LEU A 171 -21.18 27.75 34.95
CA LEU A 171 -22.60 27.40 35.18
C LEU A 171 -22.90 25.97 34.69
N TYR A 172 -22.37 25.60 33.53
CA TYR A 172 -22.47 24.23 33.02
C TYR A 172 -21.80 23.20 33.95
N LEU A 173 -20.65 23.53 34.53
CA LEU A 173 -20.01 22.67 35.53
C LEU A 173 -20.87 22.57 36.79
N CYS A 174 -21.42 23.66 37.32
CA CYS A 174 -22.29 23.61 38.50
C CYS A 174 -23.49 22.68 38.27
N THR A 175 -24.18 22.82 37.14
CA THR A 175 -25.31 21.94 36.78
C THR A 175 -24.89 20.49 36.55
N SER A 176 -23.74 20.26 35.92
CA SER A 176 -23.21 18.90 35.71
C SER A 176 -22.71 18.24 36.99
N LEU A 177 -22.28 19.02 37.97
CA LEU A 177 -21.98 18.56 39.32
C LEU A 177 -23.24 18.40 40.17
N GLY A 178 -24.42 18.62 39.59
CA GLY A 178 -25.77 18.33 40.10
C GLY A 178 -26.38 19.43 40.96
N PHE A 179 -26.12 20.69 40.60
CA PHE A 179 -27.01 21.80 40.92
C PHE A 179 -28.29 21.72 40.07
N GLU A 180 -29.45 21.70 40.71
CA GLU A 180 -30.77 21.57 40.09
C GLU A 180 -31.59 22.87 40.19
N GLY A 181 -31.42 23.66 41.26
CA GLY A 181 -32.15 24.92 41.50
C GLY A 181 -33.66 24.78 41.31
N ARG A 182 -34.26 25.64 40.48
CA ARG A 182 -35.72 25.61 40.21
C ARG A 182 -36.22 24.27 39.66
N TYR A 183 -35.38 23.50 38.96
CA TYR A 183 -35.78 22.25 38.31
C TYR A 183 -36.04 21.10 39.29
N ARG A 184 -35.56 21.21 40.54
CA ARG A 184 -35.80 20.19 41.58
C ARG A 184 -37.27 20.03 41.95
N VAL A 185 -38.06 21.11 41.86
CA VAL A 185 -39.46 21.17 42.30
C VAL A 185 -40.46 21.25 41.14
N MET A 186 -39.97 21.38 39.90
CA MET A 186 -40.84 21.49 38.72
C MET A 186 -41.25 20.10 38.20
N ASN A 187 -42.47 20.03 37.65
CA ASN A 187 -42.94 18.86 36.91
C ASN A 187 -42.06 18.68 35.67
N ASP A 188 -41.59 17.44 35.45
CA ASP A 188 -40.64 17.11 34.39
C ASP A 188 -39.32 17.90 34.43
N GLY A 189 -38.97 18.44 35.61
CA GLY A 189 -37.81 19.32 35.78
C GLY A 189 -36.47 18.67 35.42
N ARG A 190 -36.31 17.36 35.67
CA ARG A 190 -35.07 16.64 35.31
C ARG A 190 -34.85 16.58 33.80
N ALA A 191 -35.90 16.29 33.03
CA ALA A 191 -35.81 16.25 31.57
C ALA A 191 -35.50 17.63 30.99
N GLN A 192 -36.15 18.68 31.54
CA GLN A 192 -35.88 20.06 31.14
C GLN A 192 -34.45 20.51 31.50
N LEU A 193 -33.93 20.12 32.67
CA LEU A 193 -32.56 20.39 33.08
C LEU A 193 -31.56 19.70 32.15
N GLU A 194 -31.80 18.43 31.80
CA GLU A 194 -30.94 17.70 30.86
C GLU A 194 -30.94 18.35 29.47
N ALA A 195 -32.11 18.71 28.94
CA ALA A 195 -32.22 19.43 27.68
C ALA A 195 -31.50 20.79 27.70
N LEU A 196 -31.51 21.50 28.84
CA LEU A 196 -30.77 22.73 29.02
C LEU A 196 -29.25 22.48 29.09
N ARG A 197 -28.80 21.41 29.75
CA ARG A 197 -27.39 21.00 29.80
C ARG A 197 -26.86 20.64 28.41
N GLU A 198 -27.62 19.87 27.62
CA GLU A 198 -27.24 19.52 26.25
C GLU A 198 -27.11 20.75 25.34
N ARG A 199 -28.08 21.67 25.42
CA ARG A 199 -28.07 22.94 24.67
C ARG A 199 -26.86 23.79 25.06
N THR A 200 -26.54 23.84 26.34
CA THR A 200 -25.39 24.59 26.86
C THR A 200 -24.08 23.98 26.42
N ALA A 201 -23.95 22.65 26.50
CA ALA A 201 -22.78 21.93 26.00
C ALA A 201 -22.59 22.15 24.50
N ALA A 202 -23.67 22.16 23.71
CA ALA A 202 -23.61 22.46 22.28
C ALA A 202 -23.17 23.91 22.00
N ALA A 203 -23.69 24.88 22.74
CA ALA A 203 -23.29 26.29 22.64
C ALA A 203 -21.81 26.50 22.99
N ILE A 204 -21.33 25.88 24.08
CA ILE A 204 -19.91 25.91 24.48
C ILE A 204 -19.03 25.29 23.39
N ARG A 205 -19.40 24.12 22.86
CA ARG A 205 -18.66 23.47 21.76
C ARG A 205 -18.60 24.36 20.52
N SER A 206 -19.71 24.97 20.15
CA SER A 206 -19.77 25.89 19.00
C SER A 206 -18.94 27.16 19.23
N ALA A 207 -18.93 27.71 20.45
CA ALA A 207 -18.19 28.91 20.80
C ALA A 207 -16.67 28.69 20.84
N ARG A 208 -16.19 27.53 21.31
CA ARG A 208 -14.76 27.18 21.31
C ARG A 208 -14.20 26.76 19.95
N GLY A 209 -15.07 26.41 19.00
CA GLY A 209 -14.66 25.92 17.68
C GLY A 209 -14.36 24.42 17.65
N GLU A 210 -13.85 23.94 16.52
CA GLU A 210 -13.46 22.53 16.37
C GLU A 210 -12.29 22.21 17.33
N ARG A 211 -12.51 21.26 18.25
CA ARG A 211 -11.42 20.68 19.04
C ARG A 211 -10.48 19.91 18.13
N GLU A 212 -9.21 19.85 18.48
CA GLU A 212 -8.25 18.92 17.90
C GLU A 212 -8.85 17.51 17.92
N ARG A 213 -9.24 17.01 16.74
CA ARG A 213 -9.80 15.65 16.58
C ARG A 213 -8.78 14.56 16.90
N GLU A 214 -7.52 14.93 16.99
CA GLU A 214 -6.40 14.02 17.09
C GLU A 214 -6.06 13.79 18.57
N LEU A 215 -6.34 12.58 19.06
CA LEU A 215 -6.13 12.17 20.46
C LEU A 215 -4.65 12.14 20.88
N SER A 216 -3.72 12.25 19.92
CA SER A 216 -2.29 12.43 20.20
C SER A 216 -1.64 13.36 19.16
N PRO A 217 -0.72 14.26 19.58
CA PRO A 217 0.06 15.11 18.65
C PRO A 217 0.89 14.31 17.64
N HIS A 218 1.13 13.03 17.93
CA HIS A 218 1.93 12.10 17.12
C HIS A 218 1.13 10.82 16.78
N TRP A 219 -0.14 10.95 16.44
CA TRP A 219 -0.99 9.80 16.06
C TRP A 219 -0.49 9.08 14.81
N ARG A 220 0.25 9.80 13.95
CA ARG A 220 0.91 9.20 12.80
C ARG A 220 2.06 8.35 13.32
N GLY A 221 1.77 7.06 13.55
CA GLY A 221 2.79 6.06 13.82
C GLY A 221 3.89 6.13 12.75
N VAL A 222 5.10 5.70 13.12
CA VAL A 222 6.25 5.64 12.22
C VAL A 222 5.79 5.15 10.87
N ALA A 223 5.83 6.04 9.87
CA ALA A 223 5.51 5.68 8.50
C ALA A 223 6.60 4.69 8.08
N VAL A 224 6.34 3.41 8.32
CA VAL A 224 7.09 2.34 7.68
C VAL A 224 6.74 2.53 6.22
N SER A 225 7.61 3.22 5.50
CA SER A 225 7.71 3.15 4.06
C SER A 225 7.92 1.67 3.75
N ARG A 226 6.83 0.91 3.69
CA ARG A 226 6.85 -0.41 3.08
C ARG A 226 7.25 -0.10 1.67
N ASP A 227 8.48 -0.45 1.31
CA ASP A 227 8.98 -0.36 -0.06
C ASP A 227 8.02 -1.13 -0.95
N ARG A 228 6.99 -0.44 -1.47
CA ARG A 228 5.88 -1.04 -2.22
C ARG A 228 6.40 -1.75 -3.45
N LEU A 229 7.54 -1.30 -3.99
CA LEU A 229 8.23 -1.92 -5.11
C LEU A 229 8.79 -3.31 -4.75
N ALA A 230 9.38 -3.50 -3.57
CA ALA A 230 9.93 -4.79 -3.16
C ALA A 230 8.82 -5.83 -2.87
N GLN A 231 7.60 -5.37 -2.55
CA GLN A 231 6.46 -6.24 -2.28
C GLN A 231 5.65 -6.62 -3.54
N PHE A 232 5.78 -5.85 -4.63
CA PHE A 232 5.03 -6.06 -5.88
C PHE A 232 5.87 -6.57 -7.05
N VAL A 233 7.19 -6.61 -6.94
CA VAL A 233 8.06 -7.14 -8.00
C VAL A 233 8.62 -8.49 -7.54
N PRO A 234 8.00 -9.61 -7.94
CA PRO A 234 8.55 -10.92 -7.68
C PRO A 234 9.99 -11.06 -8.20
N PRO A 235 10.83 -11.88 -7.55
CA PRO A 235 12.23 -12.06 -7.96
C PRO A 235 12.40 -12.57 -9.40
N TRP A 236 11.39 -13.26 -9.96
CA TRP A 236 11.41 -13.72 -11.35
C TRP A 236 11.41 -12.56 -12.37
N VAL A 237 10.89 -11.38 -12.01
CA VAL A 237 10.92 -10.20 -12.90
C VAL A 237 12.35 -9.70 -13.08
N GLY A 238 13.13 -9.63 -11.99
CA GLY A 238 14.54 -9.25 -12.05
C GLY A 238 15.36 -10.24 -12.88
N LEU A 239 15.11 -11.55 -12.71
CA LEU A 239 15.73 -12.59 -13.53
C LEU A 239 15.37 -12.46 -15.02
N ALA A 240 14.10 -12.19 -15.34
CA ALA A 240 13.65 -12.01 -16.72
C ALA A 240 14.33 -10.81 -17.39
N VAL A 241 14.45 -9.68 -16.68
CA VAL A 241 15.15 -8.49 -17.17
C VAL A 241 16.63 -8.77 -17.40
N ALA A 242 17.30 -9.47 -16.47
CA ALA A 242 18.71 -9.84 -16.62
C ALA A 242 18.95 -10.75 -17.84
N VAL A 243 18.08 -11.75 -18.06
CA VAL A 243 18.15 -12.62 -19.24
C VAL A 243 17.90 -11.82 -20.52
N ALA A 244 16.92 -10.91 -20.54
CA ALA A 244 16.65 -10.07 -21.70
C ALA A 244 17.85 -9.17 -22.07
N LEU A 245 18.50 -8.58 -21.06
CA LEU A 245 19.72 -7.78 -21.26
C LEU A 245 20.89 -8.63 -21.78
N LEU A 246 21.08 -9.84 -21.26
CA LEU A 246 22.09 -10.78 -21.75
C LEU A 246 21.83 -11.20 -23.20
N LEU A 247 20.57 -11.46 -23.58
CA LEU A 247 20.20 -11.79 -24.96
C LEU A 247 20.43 -10.60 -25.91
N LEU A 248 20.08 -9.39 -25.50
CA LEU A 248 20.36 -8.16 -26.27
C LEU A 248 21.86 -7.94 -26.46
N LEU A 249 22.65 -8.13 -25.40
CA LEU A 249 24.11 -8.05 -25.47
C LEU A 249 24.67 -9.10 -26.42
N LEU A 250 24.26 -10.37 -26.27
CA LEU A 250 24.69 -11.46 -27.14
C LEU A 250 24.34 -11.17 -28.61
N PHE A 251 23.13 -10.68 -28.88
CA PHE A 251 22.69 -10.29 -30.21
C PHE A 251 23.57 -9.18 -30.79
N GLY A 252 23.84 -8.12 -30.01
CA GLY A 252 24.75 -7.04 -30.41
C GLY A 252 26.17 -7.54 -30.71
N LEU A 253 26.71 -8.42 -29.87
CA LEU A 253 28.03 -9.03 -30.08
C LEU A 253 28.06 -9.91 -31.33
N ARG A 254 26.99 -10.66 -31.63
CA ARG A 254 26.87 -11.46 -32.85
C ARG A 254 26.85 -10.59 -34.11
N LEU A 255 26.11 -9.49 -34.09
CA LEU A 255 26.09 -8.54 -35.21
C LEU A 255 27.46 -7.87 -35.41
N LYS A 256 28.11 -7.47 -34.32
CA LYS A 256 29.46 -6.88 -34.38
C LYS A 256 30.48 -7.87 -34.95
N LEU A 257 30.49 -9.10 -34.45
CA LEU A 257 31.39 -10.15 -34.94
C LEU A 257 31.18 -10.42 -36.44
N ALA A 258 29.93 -10.48 -36.90
CA ALA A 258 29.63 -10.67 -38.32
C ALA A 258 30.10 -9.48 -39.18
N ALA A 259 29.91 -8.25 -38.70
CA ALA A 259 30.39 -7.05 -39.39
C ALA A 259 31.92 -7.02 -39.50
N ASP A 260 32.63 -7.43 -38.45
CA ASP A 260 34.09 -7.49 -38.40
C ASP A 260 34.66 -8.66 -39.25
N ALA A 261 33.92 -9.76 -39.39
CA ALA A 261 34.35 -10.95 -40.14
C ALA A 261 34.23 -10.80 -41.67
N GLU A 262 33.20 -10.09 -42.16
CA GLU A 262 32.96 -9.93 -43.61
C GLU A 262 34.16 -9.34 -44.41
N PRO A 263 34.90 -8.32 -43.95
CA PRO A 263 36.06 -7.81 -44.68
C PRO A 263 37.24 -8.78 -44.67
N VAL A 264 37.46 -9.52 -43.58
CA VAL A 264 38.52 -10.55 -43.50
C VAL A 264 38.25 -11.66 -44.49
N PHE A 265 36.99 -12.11 -44.57
CA PHE A 265 36.58 -13.13 -45.53
C PHE A 265 36.78 -12.67 -46.98
N ARG A 266 36.37 -11.43 -47.30
CA ARG A 266 36.64 -10.81 -48.60
C ARG A 266 38.14 -10.75 -48.93
N GLY A 267 38.98 -10.45 -47.94
CA GLY A 267 40.44 -10.45 -48.10
C GLY A 267 41.03 -11.83 -48.39
N ILE A 268 40.59 -12.87 -47.68
CA ILE A 268 41.03 -14.25 -47.94
C ILE A 268 40.63 -14.70 -49.36
N HIS A 269 39.42 -14.36 -49.80
CA HIS A 269 38.99 -14.68 -51.16
C HIS A 269 39.77 -13.92 -52.23
N ALA A 270 40.11 -12.65 -51.99
CA ALA A 270 41.00 -11.90 -52.89
C ALA A 270 42.41 -12.51 -52.99
N LEU A 271 42.88 -13.20 -51.94
CA LEU A 271 44.14 -13.95 -51.96
C LEU A 271 44.04 -15.29 -52.71
N GLY A 272 42.84 -15.78 -53.03
CA GLY A 272 42.64 -16.99 -53.84
C GLY A 272 43.07 -16.80 -55.31
N GLU A 273 43.13 -15.54 -55.78
CA GLU A 273 43.72 -15.18 -57.07
C GLU A 273 45.24 -14.96 -56.95
N ILE A 274 45.98 -15.92 -56.40
CA ILE A 274 47.41 -15.97 -56.71
C ILE A 274 47.47 -16.47 -58.16
N PRO A 275 47.93 -15.67 -59.14
CA PRO A 275 48.26 -16.21 -60.45
C PRO A 275 49.42 -17.16 -60.22
N VAL A 276 49.14 -18.46 -60.09
CA VAL A 276 50.18 -19.47 -60.25
C VAL A 276 50.70 -19.22 -61.66
N GLN A 277 51.88 -18.62 -61.75
CA GLN A 277 52.60 -18.44 -62.99
C GLN A 277 52.64 -19.82 -63.63
N ALA A 278 51.82 -20.00 -64.67
CA ALA A 278 51.74 -21.25 -65.38
C ALA A 278 53.14 -21.51 -65.93
N MET A 279 53.88 -22.40 -65.29
CA MET A 279 55.03 -23.01 -65.94
C MET A 279 54.47 -23.68 -67.19
N ASP A 280 55.02 -23.36 -68.37
CA ASP A 280 54.72 -24.01 -69.64
C ASP A 280 54.96 -25.52 -69.52
N ARG A 281 53.93 -26.23 -69.05
CA ARG A 281 53.79 -27.66 -69.29
C ARG A 281 53.27 -27.78 -70.71
N PRO A 282 53.88 -28.65 -71.55
CA PRO A 282 53.38 -28.89 -72.89
C PRO A 282 51.90 -29.27 -72.80
N VAL A 283 51.05 -28.49 -73.45
CA VAL A 283 49.60 -28.70 -73.49
C VAL A 283 49.36 -30.04 -74.20
N LEU A 284 49.19 -31.11 -73.43
CA LEU A 284 48.52 -32.30 -73.91
C LEU A 284 47.09 -31.88 -74.21
N GLN A 285 46.76 -31.69 -75.49
CA GLN A 285 45.39 -31.48 -75.92
C GLN A 285 44.53 -32.60 -75.33
N PRO A 286 43.55 -32.32 -74.45
CA PRO A 286 42.68 -33.35 -73.94
C PRO A 286 41.91 -33.92 -75.14
N LYS A 287 42.03 -35.23 -75.33
CA LYS A 287 41.23 -36.00 -76.30
C LYS A 287 39.75 -35.69 -76.01
N PRO A 288 38.94 -35.25 -76.98
CA PRO A 288 37.54 -34.91 -76.73
C PRO A 288 36.82 -36.19 -76.32
N VAL A 289 36.57 -36.32 -75.02
CA VAL A 289 35.68 -37.35 -74.50
C VAL A 289 34.30 -36.72 -74.56
N GLU A 290 33.47 -37.15 -75.53
CA GLU A 290 32.04 -36.84 -75.51
C GLU A 290 31.46 -37.45 -74.23
N ARG A 291 31.15 -36.58 -73.26
CA ARG A 291 30.58 -36.95 -71.97
C ARG A 291 29.16 -36.39 -71.87
N PRO A 292 28.26 -37.05 -71.13
CA PRO A 292 26.88 -36.61 -70.97
C PRO A 292 26.83 -35.18 -70.44
N ARG A 293 26.43 -34.26 -71.32
CA ARG A 293 26.27 -32.83 -71.07
C ARG A 293 24.98 -32.57 -70.30
N LEU A 294 25.05 -31.80 -69.22
CA LEU A 294 23.86 -31.50 -68.40
C LEU A 294 22.80 -30.73 -69.19
N ALA A 295 23.20 -29.96 -70.22
CA ALA A 295 22.25 -29.23 -71.07
C ALA A 295 21.25 -30.15 -71.78
N GLY A 296 21.64 -31.39 -72.13
CA GLY A 296 20.74 -32.34 -72.76
C GLY A 296 19.63 -32.85 -71.83
N PHE A 297 19.95 -33.06 -70.55
CA PHE A 297 18.98 -33.54 -69.56
C PHE A 297 18.05 -32.44 -69.04
N LEU A 298 18.47 -31.17 -69.14
CA LEU A 298 17.73 -30.00 -68.66
C LEU A 298 17.15 -29.14 -69.79
N ALA A 299 17.09 -29.66 -71.03
CA ALA A 299 16.67 -28.90 -72.21
C ALA A 299 15.30 -28.23 -72.07
N ASP A 300 14.33 -28.92 -71.46
CA ASP A 300 12.98 -28.38 -71.21
C ASP A 300 13.00 -27.23 -70.19
N ASP A 301 13.83 -27.35 -69.15
CA ASP A 301 13.97 -26.33 -68.10
C ASP A 301 14.78 -25.11 -68.58
N ILE A 302 15.73 -25.31 -69.50
CA ILE A 302 16.45 -24.24 -70.21
C ILE A 302 15.47 -23.48 -71.12
N LYS A 303 14.65 -24.20 -71.92
CA LYS A 303 13.65 -23.58 -72.80
C LYS A 303 12.58 -22.81 -72.01
N ALA A 304 12.24 -23.30 -70.80
CA ALA A 304 11.35 -22.61 -69.88
C ALA A 304 12.01 -21.44 -69.14
N GLY A 305 13.31 -21.19 -69.34
CA GLY A 305 14.06 -20.08 -68.71
C GLY A 305 14.29 -20.24 -67.21
N ARG A 306 14.12 -21.45 -66.66
CA ARG A 306 14.22 -21.73 -65.21
C ARG A 306 15.66 -21.97 -64.76
N VAL A 307 16.50 -22.46 -65.68
CA VAL A 307 17.93 -22.69 -65.46
C VAL A 307 18.72 -22.27 -66.69
N SER A 308 19.98 -21.88 -66.49
CA SER A 308 20.96 -21.71 -67.56
C SER A 308 22.05 -22.76 -67.39
N VAL A 309 22.44 -23.46 -68.46
CA VAL A 309 23.51 -24.47 -68.40
C VAL A 309 24.62 -24.07 -69.34
N GLU A 310 25.83 -23.98 -68.80
CA GLU A 310 27.06 -23.76 -69.57
C GLU A 310 27.92 -25.02 -69.47
N ASP A 311 28.07 -25.74 -70.59
CA ASP A 311 28.92 -26.92 -70.68
C ASP A 311 30.28 -26.54 -71.27
N ALA A 312 31.31 -26.58 -70.43
CA ALA A 312 32.71 -26.44 -70.80
C ALA A 312 33.38 -27.83 -70.94
N VAL A 313 34.65 -27.84 -71.40
CA VAL A 313 35.41 -29.08 -71.63
C VAL A 313 35.72 -29.81 -70.32
N ASP A 314 35.92 -29.05 -69.23
CA ASP A 314 36.36 -29.48 -67.91
C ASP A 314 35.24 -29.47 -66.85
N ARG A 315 34.11 -28.80 -67.12
CA ARG A 315 33.01 -28.65 -66.17
C ARG A 315 31.66 -28.35 -66.82
N SER A 316 30.58 -28.68 -66.14
CA SER A 316 29.22 -28.22 -66.47
C SER A 316 28.67 -27.35 -65.34
N VAL A 317 28.23 -26.13 -65.64
CA VAL A 317 27.71 -25.18 -64.64
C VAL A 317 26.22 -24.96 -64.87
N VAL A 318 25.39 -25.38 -63.91
CA VAL A 318 23.96 -25.09 -63.90
C VAL A 318 23.72 -23.87 -63.00
N THR A 319 23.26 -22.78 -63.59
CA THR A 319 22.94 -21.54 -62.87
C THR A 319 21.43 -21.40 -62.68
N ILE A 320 21.03 -21.16 -61.43
CA ILE A 320 19.64 -20.97 -61.01
C ILE A 320 19.51 -19.60 -60.34
N ARG A 321 18.48 -18.82 -60.71
CA ARG A 321 18.21 -17.53 -60.08
C ARG A 321 17.74 -17.72 -58.64
N GLY A 322 18.39 -17.00 -57.72
CA GLY A 322 18.14 -17.12 -56.28
C GLY A 322 16.77 -16.60 -55.85
N ASP A 323 16.23 -15.57 -56.52
CA ASP A 323 14.91 -15.01 -56.21
C ASP A 323 13.75 -15.94 -56.56
N GLU A 324 13.98 -16.78 -57.56
CA GLU A 324 13.05 -17.81 -57.99
C GLU A 324 13.12 -18.98 -57.01
N LEU A 325 14.35 -19.43 -56.69
CA LEU A 325 14.60 -20.61 -55.85
C LEU A 325 14.27 -20.40 -54.36
N PHE A 326 14.50 -19.21 -53.80
CA PHE A 326 14.33 -18.91 -52.37
C PHE A 326 13.42 -17.70 -52.13
N ALA A 327 12.80 -17.65 -50.95
CA ALA A 327 12.18 -16.41 -50.47
C ALA A 327 13.25 -15.39 -50.02
N SER A 328 12.86 -14.12 -49.95
CA SER A 328 13.75 -13.07 -49.41
C SER A 328 14.22 -13.44 -48.00
N ALA A 329 15.50 -13.20 -47.71
CA ALA A 329 16.15 -13.53 -46.43
C ALA A 329 16.02 -15.00 -45.98
N SER A 330 15.76 -15.93 -46.90
CA SER A 330 15.60 -17.36 -46.61
C SER A 330 16.59 -18.22 -47.39
N ALA A 331 16.98 -19.34 -46.78
CA ALA A 331 17.73 -20.41 -47.41
C ALA A 331 16.85 -21.63 -47.78
N SER A 332 15.56 -21.62 -47.43
CA SER A 332 14.64 -22.71 -47.76
C SER A 332 14.10 -22.58 -49.18
N ILE A 333 14.15 -23.69 -49.92
CA ILE A 333 13.73 -23.75 -51.33
C ILE A 333 12.20 -23.71 -51.42
N LYS A 334 11.67 -22.88 -52.32
CA LYS A 334 10.22 -22.78 -52.56
C LYS A 334 9.67 -24.10 -53.11
N GLY A 335 8.47 -24.49 -52.66
CA GLY A 335 7.81 -25.73 -53.06
C GLY A 335 7.73 -25.92 -54.57
N ASP A 336 7.39 -24.87 -55.31
CA ASP A 336 7.25 -24.89 -56.78
C ASP A 336 8.54 -25.24 -57.52
N PHE A 337 9.71 -25.06 -56.88
CA PHE A 337 11.02 -25.36 -57.44
C PHE A 337 11.61 -26.69 -56.95
N GLN A 338 10.96 -27.39 -56.01
CA GLN A 338 11.38 -28.73 -55.59
C GLN A 338 11.40 -29.74 -56.75
N PRO A 339 10.38 -29.79 -57.65
CA PRO A 339 10.44 -30.71 -58.80
C PRO A 339 11.61 -30.44 -59.75
N LEU A 340 12.00 -29.17 -59.91
CA LEU A 340 13.18 -28.79 -60.70
C LEU A 340 14.45 -29.32 -60.02
N MET A 341 14.59 -29.10 -58.72
CA MET A 341 15.76 -29.59 -57.97
C MET A 341 15.90 -31.12 -58.03
N LEU A 342 14.79 -31.86 -58.01
CA LEU A 342 14.80 -33.32 -58.18
C LEU A 342 15.27 -33.73 -59.59
N ARG A 343 14.82 -33.04 -60.65
CA ARG A 343 15.31 -33.29 -62.03
C ARG A 343 16.79 -33.00 -62.18
N ILE A 344 17.26 -31.90 -61.59
CA ILE A 344 18.70 -31.56 -61.57
C ILE A 344 19.48 -32.64 -60.83
N ALA A 345 18.99 -33.11 -59.68
CA ALA A 345 19.63 -34.20 -58.95
C ALA A 345 19.71 -35.50 -59.78
N GLU A 346 18.64 -35.85 -60.51
CA GLU A 346 18.63 -37.00 -61.42
C GLU A 346 19.59 -36.85 -62.59
N ALA A 347 19.72 -35.65 -63.16
CA ALA A 347 20.69 -35.35 -64.20
C ALA A 347 22.13 -35.48 -63.67
N VAL A 348 22.42 -34.89 -62.50
CA VAL A 348 23.73 -34.94 -61.84
C VAL A 348 24.10 -36.37 -61.41
N ALA A 349 23.13 -37.21 -61.05
CA ALA A 349 23.37 -38.62 -60.72
C ALA A 349 23.87 -39.45 -61.92
N LYS A 350 23.52 -39.07 -63.15
CA LYS A 350 23.92 -39.77 -64.38
C LYS A 350 25.32 -39.39 -64.87
N VAL A 351 25.86 -38.28 -64.37
CA VAL A 351 27.20 -37.78 -64.70
C VAL A 351 28.14 -38.12 -63.54
N LYS A 352 29.41 -38.46 -63.80
CA LYS A 352 30.44 -38.69 -62.77
C LYS A 352 31.27 -37.41 -62.52
N GLY A 353 31.91 -37.29 -61.35
CA GLY A 353 32.85 -36.19 -61.02
C GLY A 353 32.34 -35.20 -59.97
N ASN A 354 33.21 -34.53 -59.22
CA ASN A 354 32.82 -33.78 -58.01
C ASN A 354 31.84 -32.64 -58.30
N VAL A 355 30.90 -32.41 -57.39
CA VAL A 355 29.85 -31.40 -57.54
C VAL A 355 30.05 -30.31 -56.49
N ARG A 356 30.30 -29.08 -56.95
CA ARG A 356 30.38 -27.91 -56.09
C ARG A 356 29.13 -27.06 -56.26
N VAL A 357 28.44 -26.81 -55.14
CA VAL A 357 27.30 -25.91 -55.07
C VAL A 357 27.80 -24.57 -54.53
N THR A 358 27.69 -23.54 -55.33
CA THR A 358 28.15 -22.19 -54.98
C THR A 358 26.94 -21.26 -54.84
N GLY A 359 26.79 -20.65 -53.67
CA GLY A 359 25.77 -19.64 -53.41
C GLY A 359 26.35 -18.23 -53.55
N HIS A 360 25.66 -17.38 -54.31
CA HIS A 360 26.00 -15.97 -54.47
C HIS A 360 24.84 -15.08 -53.99
N SER A 361 25.20 -13.92 -53.45
CA SER A 361 24.28 -12.84 -53.06
C SER A 361 24.62 -11.55 -53.82
N ASP A 362 23.84 -10.50 -53.61
CA ASP A 362 24.16 -9.17 -54.11
C ASP A 362 24.86 -8.33 -53.02
N ASN A 363 25.21 -7.09 -53.37
CA ASN A 363 25.84 -6.15 -52.45
C ASN A 363 24.90 -5.54 -51.40
N GLN A 364 23.61 -5.92 -51.35
CA GLN A 364 22.69 -5.41 -50.33
C GLN A 364 22.88 -6.18 -49.03
N ARG A 365 23.33 -5.49 -47.99
CA ARG A 365 23.59 -6.11 -46.69
C ARG A 365 22.31 -6.68 -46.07
N ILE A 366 22.35 -7.97 -45.71
CA ILE A 366 21.38 -8.60 -44.82
C ILE A 366 21.88 -8.62 -43.38
N ALA A 367 20.97 -8.35 -42.43
CA ALA A 367 21.20 -8.53 -41.00
C ALA A 367 19.91 -9.02 -40.32
N THR A 368 19.77 -10.33 -40.18
CA THR A 368 18.63 -10.97 -39.52
C THR A 368 19.10 -11.87 -38.38
N LEU A 369 18.20 -12.25 -37.47
CA LEU A 369 18.48 -13.21 -36.40
C LEU A 369 19.02 -14.54 -36.91
N ARG A 370 18.53 -15.01 -38.07
CA ARG A 370 18.93 -16.30 -38.67
C ARG A 370 20.16 -16.18 -39.56
N PHE A 371 20.28 -15.09 -40.30
CA PHE A 371 21.39 -14.84 -41.23
C PHE A 371 22.01 -13.46 -40.94
N PRO A 372 23.13 -13.42 -40.19
CA PRO A 372 23.74 -12.16 -39.76
C PRO A 372 24.58 -11.48 -40.85
N SER A 373 24.89 -12.17 -41.95
CA SER A 373 25.61 -11.60 -43.10
C SER A 373 25.21 -12.24 -44.44
N ASN A 374 25.58 -11.58 -45.53
CA ASN A 374 25.34 -12.08 -46.90
C ASN A 374 26.10 -13.38 -47.17
N TRP A 375 27.32 -13.50 -46.65
CA TRP A 375 28.06 -14.74 -46.65
C TRP A 375 27.28 -15.88 -45.99
N ALA A 376 26.80 -15.67 -44.76
CA ALA A 376 26.05 -16.69 -44.01
C ALA A 376 24.77 -17.12 -44.74
N LEU A 377 24.07 -16.19 -45.39
CA LEU A 377 22.90 -16.51 -46.22
C LEU A 377 23.29 -17.33 -47.46
N SER A 378 24.36 -16.94 -48.14
CA SER A 378 24.82 -17.62 -49.37
C SER A 378 25.34 -19.03 -49.10
N GLN A 379 26.07 -19.24 -47.99
CA GLN A 379 26.53 -20.54 -47.53
C GLN A 379 25.34 -21.45 -47.18
N ALA A 380 24.38 -20.95 -46.42
CA ALA A 380 23.20 -21.72 -46.05
C ALA A 380 22.34 -22.14 -47.26
N ARG A 381 22.23 -21.28 -48.28
CA ARG A 381 21.54 -21.62 -49.55
C ARG A 381 22.27 -22.71 -50.33
N ALA A 382 23.59 -22.63 -50.40
CA ALA A 382 24.41 -23.66 -51.03
C ALA A 382 24.28 -25.01 -50.29
N GLU A 383 24.26 -24.99 -48.96
CA GLU A 383 24.07 -26.18 -48.13
C GLU A 383 22.69 -26.82 -48.31
N GLU A 384 21.63 -26.03 -48.39
CA GLU A 384 20.27 -26.55 -48.64
C GLU A 384 20.20 -27.28 -50.00
N VAL A 385 20.72 -26.64 -51.05
CA VAL A 385 20.77 -27.23 -52.40
C VAL A 385 21.63 -28.50 -52.40
N LYS A 386 22.80 -28.46 -51.75
CA LYS A 386 23.67 -29.64 -51.55
C LYS A 386 22.91 -30.78 -50.89
N GLY A 387 22.15 -30.50 -49.84
CA GLY A 387 21.35 -31.48 -49.10
C GLY A 387 20.36 -32.22 -50.00
N ILE A 388 19.62 -31.49 -50.84
CA ILE A 388 18.66 -32.09 -51.78
C ILE A 388 19.37 -32.96 -52.83
N LEU A 389 20.45 -32.46 -53.43
CA LEU A 389 21.19 -33.20 -54.45
C LEU A 389 21.84 -34.47 -53.87
N ALA A 390 22.48 -34.36 -52.71
CA ALA A 390 23.14 -35.48 -52.02
C ALA A 390 22.12 -36.56 -51.59
N ALA A 391 20.97 -36.15 -51.04
CA ALA A 391 19.93 -37.09 -50.60
C ALA A 391 19.36 -37.93 -51.77
N ARG A 392 19.23 -37.34 -52.96
CA ARG A 392 18.69 -38.02 -54.14
C ARG A 392 19.73 -38.89 -54.87
N THR A 393 21.00 -38.51 -54.82
CA THR A 393 22.10 -39.25 -55.48
C THR A 393 22.73 -40.33 -54.61
N GLY A 394 22.56 -40.27 -53.28
CA GLY A 394 23.11 -41.24 -52.34
C GLY A 394 24.63 -41.19 -52.17
N GLN A 395 25.29 -40.14 -52.67
CA GLN A 395 26.76 -39.99 -52.66
C GLN A 395 27.16 -38.64 -52.04
N PRO A 396 26.95 -38.41 -50.73
CA PRO A 396 27.15 -37.11 -50.10
C PRO A 396 28.59 -36.58 -50.19
N GLU A 397 29.58 -37.48 -50.22
CA GLU A 397 31.01 -37.14 -50.30
C GLU A 397 31.39 -36.44 -51.62
N ARG A 398 30.57 -36.62 -52.66
CA ARG A 398 30.77 -36.01 -53.97
C ARG A 398 30.40 -34.52 -53.99
N PHE A 399 29.67 -34.03 -52.98
CA PHE A 399 29.09 -32.69 -52.98
C PHE A 399 29.77 -31.76 -51.96
N SER A 400 30.20 -30.59 -52.43
CA SER A 400 30.66 -29.49 -51.58
C SER A 400 29.71 -28.29 -51.70
N ALA A 401 29.63 -27.47 -50.64
CA ALA A 401 28.83 -26.25 -50.61
C ALA A 401 29.71 -25.07 -50.18
N GLN A 402 29.64 -23.97 -50.92
CA GLN A 402 30.41 -22.76 -50.67
C GLN A 402 29.54 -21.51 -50.88
N GLY A 403 29.53 -20.62 -49.89
CA GLY A 403 28.96 -19.27 -50.01
C GLY A 403 30.04 -18.27 -50.40
N LEU A 404 29.83 -17.55 -51.49
CA LEU A 404 30.73 -16.52 -52.00
C LEU A 404 30.19 -15.10 -51.80
N SER A 405 29.05 -14.92 -51.14
CA SER A 405 28.47 -13.58 -50.94
C SER A 405 28.39 -12.80 -52.28
N ASP A 406 28.80 -11.53 -52.30
CA ASP A 406 28.86 -10.65 -53.47
C ASP A 406 30.22 -10.60 -54.18
N THR A 407 31.16 -11.52 -53.88
CA THR A 407 32.56 -11.43 -54.35
C THR A 407 32.75 -11.71 -55.83
N GLU A 408 31.82 -12.43 -56.46
CA GLU A 408 31.86 -12.79 -57.89
C GLU A 408 30.56 -12.36 -58.61
N PRO A 409 30.39 -11.05 -58.89
CA PRO A 409 29.19 -10.54 -59.54
C PRO A 409 29.17 -10.88 -61.04
N LEU A 410 28.06 -11.46 -61.52
CA LEU A 410 27.83 -11.75 -62.94
C LEU A 410 27.37 -10.51 -63.72
N ALA A 411 26.79 -9.53 -63.04
CA ALA A 411 26.30 -8.27 -63.61
C ALA A 411 26.52 -7.09 -62.63
N SER A 412 26.36 -5.85 -63.11
CA SER A 412 26.48 -4.66 -62.25
C SER A 412 25.49 -4.71 -61.08
N ASN A 413 25.99 -4.45 -59.86
CA ASN A 413 25.17 -4.35 -58.66
C ASN A 413 24.36 -3.03 -58.57
N ASP A 414 24.55 -2.09 -59.51
CA ASP A 414 23.91 -0.78 -59.48
C ASP A 414 22.43 -0.85 -59.89
N THR A 415 22.09 -1.81 -60.76
CA THR A 415 20.73 -2.00 -61.24
C THR A 415 20.01 -3.12 -60.50
N ALA A 416 18.70 -3.00 -60.29
CA ALA A 416 17.88 -4.05 -59.68
C ALA A 416 17.95 -5.36 -60.49
N GLN A 417 17.99 -5.26 -61.82
CA GLN A 417 18.12 -6.41 -62.72
C GLN A 417 19.48 -7.09 -62.58
N GLY A 418 20.57 -6.33 -62.47
CA GLY A 418 21.91 -6.88 -62.26
C GLY A 418 22.07 -7.54 -60.88
N ARG A 419 21.52 -6.94 -59.83
CA ARG A 419 21.47 -7.58 -58.49
C ARG A 419 20.68 -8.89 -58.51
N ALA A 420 19.56 -8.96 -59.23
CA ALA A 420 18.79 -10.20 -59.38
C ALA A 420 19.57 -11.30 -60.10
N LYS A 421 20.47 -10.96 -61.04
CA LYS A 421 21.39 -11.92 -61.67
C LYS A 421 22.50 -12.38 -60.71
N ASN A 422 22.97 -11.49 -59.83
CA ASN A 422 24.02 -11.81 -58.86
C ASN A 422 23.52 -12.72 -57.73
N ARG A 423 22.24 -12.57 -57.33
CA ARG A 423 21.56 -13.51 -56.43
C ARG A 423 21.30 -14.83 -57.17
N ARG A 424 22.22 -15.78 -57.10
CA ARG A 424 22.15 -17.05 -57.83
C ARG A 424 22.76 -18.21 -57.05
N VAL A 425 22.42 -19.43 -57.47
CA VAL A 425 23.13 -20.64 -57.07
C VAL A 425 23.66 -21.32 -58.31
N GLU A 426 24.93 -21.68 -58.27
CA GLU A 426 25.61 -22.42 -59.32
C GLU A 426 25.88 -23.85 -58.84
N ILE A 427 25.57 -24.82 -59.68
CA ILE A 427 25.89 -26.22 -59.46
C ILE A 427 26.92 -26.60 -60.52
N THR A 428 28.18 -26.66 -60.11
CA THR A 428 29.31 -26.99 -60.97
C THR A 428 29.64 -28.47 -60.82
N VAL A 429 29.56 -29.23 -61.91
CA VAL A 429 30.04 -30.62 -61.97
C VAL A 429 31.40 -30.60 -62.66
N LEU A 430 32.45 -30.94 -61.90
CA LEU A 430 33.83 -31.03 -62.37
C LEU A 430 34.08 -32.37 -63.06
N ALA A 431 34.86 -32.37 -64.13
CA ALA A 431 35.30 -33.58 -64.79
C ALA A 431 36.22 -34.42 -63.89
N GLU A 432 36.09 -35.75 -63.97
CA GLU A 432 36.93 -36.71 -63.25
C GLU A 432 38.43 -36.45 -63.55
N GLY A 433 39.22 -36.18 -62.51
CA GLY A 433 40.66 -35.90 -62.59
C GLY A 433 41.06 -34.41 -62.54
N VAL A 434 40.10 -33.50 -62.36
CA VAL A 434 40.37 -32.08 -62.07
C VAL A 434 39.98 -31.82 -60.61
N GLU A 435 40.97 -31.63 -59.74
CA GLU A 435 40.77 -31.21 -58.34
C GLU A 435 40.56 -29.70 -58.23
#